data_AF-A0A2S9G132-F1
#
_entry.id   AF-A0A2S9G132-F1
#
_cell.length_a   1.000
_cell.length_b   1.000
_cell.length_c   1.000
_cell.angle_alpha   90.00
_cell.angle_beta   90.00
_cell.angle_gamma   90.00
#
_symmetry.space_group_name_H-M   'P 1'
#
loop_
_entity.id
_entity.type
_entity.pdbx_description
1 polymer ?
#
loop_
_entity_poly.entity_id
_entity_poly.type
_entity_poly.pdbx_seq_one_letter_code
_entity_poly.pdbx_strand_id
1 'polypeptide(L)'
;GAVHHDDQPSPSSPTGTLFIQPRVDTRDQQNVLLDDVAGTGFPVLCWSNNLRAVLGGAAFDRWKALGARFIEARPMTQLHWPGH
;
A
#
# COMPACT_ATOMS: atom_id res chain seq x y z
N GLY A 1 2.39 -7.97 -7.00
CA GLY A 1 2.88 -7.48 -5.69
C GLY A 1 3.37 -8.66 -4.86
N ALA A 2 4.39 -8.44 -4.02
CA ALA A 2 4.90 -9.45 -3.08
C ALA A 2 4.55 -9.04 -1.64
N VAL A 3 4.11 -10.01 -0.82
CA VAL A 3 3.80 -9.80 0.60
C VAL A 3 5.03 -10.19 1.44
N HIS A 4 5.33 -9.44 2.51
CA HIS A 4 6.43 -9.72 3.44
C HIS A 4 5.88 -9.86 4.87
N HIS A 5 6.32 -10.90 5.58
CA HIS A 5 6.02 -11.15 7.00
C HIS A 5 7.31 -11.20 7.82
N ASP A 6 7.20 -10.98 9.14
CA ASP A 6 8.32 -11.01 10.07
C ASP A 6 8.98 -12.39 10.19
N ASP A 7 10.21 -12.38 10.73
CA ASP A 7 11.31 -13.38 10.68
C ASP A 7 11.00 -14.84 11.09
N GLN A 8 9.76 -15.17 11.44
CA GLN A 8 9.29 -16.55 11.59
C GLN A 8 8.31 -16.92 10.47
N PRO A 9 8.71 -17.76 9.49
CA PRO A 9 7.80 -18.22 8.46
C PRO A 9 6.67 -19.04 9.07
N SER A 10 5.51 -18.42 9.25
CA SER A 10 4.29 -19.16 9.58
C SER A 10 3.79 -19.85 8.31
N PRO A 11 3.28 -21.09 8.39
CA PRO A 11 2.64 -21.75 7.24
C PRO A 11 1.38 -21.01 6.75
N SER A 12 0.91 -20.01 7.49
CA SER A 12 -0.17 -19.08 7.12
C SER A 12 0.34 -17.78 6.48
N SER A 13 1.64 -17.64 6.23
CA SER A 13 2.23 -16.42 5.67
C SER A 13 1.86 -16.30 4.18
N PRO A 14 1.11 -15.26 3.77
CA PRO A 14 0.82 -15.01 2.37
C PRO A 14 2.04 -14.54 1.55
N THR A 15 3.25 -14.49 2.13
CA THR A 15 4.49 -14.20 1.40
C THR A 15 4.62 -15.09 0.16
N GLY A 16 4.81 -14.49 -1.02
CA GLY A 16 4.87 -15.20 -2.31
C GLY A 16 3.52 -15.42 -3.00
N THR A 17 2.40 -15.11 -2.34
CA THR A 17 1.07 -15.10 -2.99
C THR A 17 0.87 -13.80 -3.75
N LEU A 18 0.38 -13.90 -4.99
CA LEU A 18 -0.04 -12.72 -5.74
C LEU A 18 -1.21 -12.04 -5.03
N PHE A 19 -1.03 -10.75 -4.74
CA PHE A 19 -2.14 -9.92 -4.27
C PHE A 19 -3.24 -9.89 -5.34
N ILE A 20 -4.49 -9.96 -4.91
CA ILE A 20 -5.63 -9.83 -5.82
C ILE A 20 -5.59 -8.46 -6.52
N GLN A 21 -6.26 -8.34 -7.68
CA GLN A 21 -6.44 -7.05 -8.37
C GLN A 21 -7.82 -6.45 -8.03
N PRO A 22 -7.96 -5.73 -6.91
CA PRO A 22 -9.24 -5.10 -6.56
C PRO A 22 -9.47 -3.85 -7.41
N ARG A 23 -10.74 -3.43 -7.46
CA ARG A 23 -11.12 -2.10 -7.92
C ARG A 23 -11.16 -1.15 -6.72
N VAL A 24 -10.66 0.07 -6.91
CA VAL A 24 -10.50 1.09 -5.87
C VAL A 24 -11.00 2.44 -6.35
N ASP A 25 -11.31 3.30 -5.39
CA ASP A 25 -11.58 4.71 -5.63
C ASP A 25 -10.37 5.54 -5.17
N THR A 26 -10.09 6.58 -5.92
CA THR A 26 -9.18 7.68 -5.57
C THR A 26 -10.00 8.95 -5.40
N ARG A 27 -9.37 10.04 -4.96
CA ARG A 27 -10.08 11.32 -4.80
C ARG A 27 -10.61 11.89 -6.14
N ASP A 28 -9.98 11.51 -7.25
CA ASP A 28 -10.26 12.05 -8.58
C ASP A 28 -10.95 11.04 -9.51
N GLN A 29 -10.88 9.75 -9.20
CA GLN A 29 -11.36 8.66 -10.07
C GLN A 29 -12.04 7.58 -9.23
N GLN A 30 -13.14 7.02 -9.73
CA GLN A 30 -13.87 5.93 -9.07
C GLN A 30 -13.78 4.65 -9.88
N ASN A 31 -13.82 3.51 -9.19
CA ASN A 31 -13.91 2.17 -9.74
C ASN A 31 -12.77 1.83 -10.72
N VAL A 32 -11.53 2.20 -10.39
CA VAL A 32 -10.33 1.93 -11.20
C VAL A 32 -9.55 0.73 -10.66
N LEU A 33 -8.72 0.07 -11.48
CA LEU A 33 -7.90 -1.05 -11.00
C LEU A 33 -6.81 -0.54 -10.06
N LEU A 34 -6.55 -1.26 -8.97
CA LEU A 34 -5.45 -0.92 -8.06
C LEU A 34 -4.10 -0.85 -8.80
N ASP A 35 -3.89 -1.72 -9.79
CA ASP A 35 -2.64 -1.78 -10.55
C ASP A 35 -2.46 -0.54 -11.46
N ASP A 36 -3.54 0.04 -11.97
CA ASP A 36 -3.50 1.30 -12.72
C ASP A 36 -3.10 2.46 -11.77
N VAL A 37 -3.63 2.44 -10.55
CA VAL A 37 -3.30 3.43 -9.51
C VAL A 37 -1.89 3.20 -8.95
N ALA A 38 -1.39 1.97 -8.88
CA ALA A 38 -0.04 1.66 -8.44
C ALA A 38 1.00 2.02 -9.51
N GLY A 39 0.66 1.81 -10.78
CA GLY A 39 1.58 1.91 -11.91
C GLY A 39 2.56 0.73 -11.97
N THR A 40 3.53 0.81 -12.87
CA THR A 40 4.49 -0.28 -13.16
C THR A 40 5.67 -0.36 -12.19
N GLY A 41 5.69 0.50 -11.16
CA GLY A 41 6.78 0.61 -10.20
C GLY A 41 6.65 -0.36 -9.03
N PHE A 42 7.30 -0.04 -7.91
CA PHE A 42 7.19 -0.79 -6.67
C PHE A 42 6.20 -0.10 -5.70
N PRO A 43 4.92 -0.51 -5.65
CA PRO A 43 3.97 0.07 -4.72
C PRO A 43 4.15 -0.49 -3.31
N VAL A 44 4.14 0.38 -2.31
CA VAL A 44 4.07 0.05 -0.89
C VAL A 44 2.70 0.46 -0.39
N LEU A 45 1.84 -0.53 -0.16
CA LEU A 45 0.47 -0.34 0.32
C LEU A 45 0.41 -0.50 1.85
N CYS A 46 -0.27 0.41 2.54
CA CYS A 46 -0.61 0.26 3.96
C CYS A 46 -2.09 0.50 4.19
N TRP A 47 -2.69 -0.26 5.11
CA TRP A 47 -4.10 -0.15 5.45
C TRP A 47 -4.30 0.80 6.63
N SER A 48 -4.97 1.93 6.37
CA SER A 48 -5.42 2.93 7.34
C SER A 48 -4.34 3.53 8.27
N ASN A 49 -3.06 3.28 8.01
CA ASN A 49 -1.98 3.76 8.86
C ASN A 49 -1.02 4.66 8.07
N ASN A 50 -0.45 5.63 8.77
CA ASN A 50 0.55 6.50 8.17
C ASN A 50 1.84 5.71 7.93
N LEU A 51 2.15 5.45 6.66
CA LEU A 51 3.33 4.69 6.23
C LEU A 51 4.64 5.25 6.80
N ARG A 52 4.74 6.56 6.98
CA ARG A 52 5.92 7.20 7.56
C ARG A 52 6.07 6.88 9.06
N ALA A 53 4.96 6.74 9.78
CA ALA A 53 4.96 6.32 11.18
C ALA A 53 5.29 4.83 11.32
N VAL A 54 4.82 3.98 10.40
CA VAL A 54 5.07 2.53 10.40
C VAL A 54 6.52 2.19 10.02
N LEU A 55 7.02 2.77 8.93
CA LEU A 55 8.37 2.48 8.42
C LEU A 55 9.47 3.21 9.19
N GLY A 56 9.13 4.35 9.82
CA GLY A 56 10.12 5.30 10.32
C GLY A 56 10.78 6.11 9.19
N GLY A 57 11.35 7.27 9.54
CA GLY A 57 11.88 8.22 8.55
C GLY A 57 12.98 7.65 7.66
N ALA A 58 13.96 6.95 8.24
CA ALA A 58 15.10 6.42 7.48
C ALA A 58 14.71 5.36 6.45
N ALA A 59 13.77 4.46 6.78
CA ALA A 59 13.29 3.47 5.82
C ALA A 59 12.40 4.12 4.76
N PHE A 60 11.53 5.04 5.16
CA PHE A 60 10.70 5.81 4.22
C PHE A 60 11.54 6.54 3.17
N ASP A 61 12.62 7.22 3.60
CA ASP A 61 13.51 7.93 2.68
C ASP A 61 14.25 6.99 1.73
N ARG A 62 14.67 5.80 2.20
CA ARG A 62 15.28 4.77 1.35
C ARG A 62 14.31 4.26 0.29
N TRP A 63 13.09 3.91 0.69
CA TRP A 63 12.05 3.47 -0.25
C TRP A 63 11.71 4.56 -1.27
N LYS A 64 11.63 5.82 -0.82
CA LYS A 64 11.42 6.96 -1.71
C LYS A 64 12.58 7.14 -2.71
N ALA A 65 13.82 6.99 -2.26
CA ALA A 65 15.01 7.07 -3.13
C ALA A 65 15.04 5.95 -4.18
N LEU A 66 14.46 4.78 -3.88
CA LEU A 66 14.29 3.66 -4.81
C LEU A 66 13.12 3.85 -5.80
N GLY A 67 12.38 4.96 -5.70
CA GLY A 67 11.21 5.21 -6.55
C GLY A 67 9.96 4.44 -6.15
N ALA A 68 9.86 3.99 -4.90
CA ALA A 68 8.68 3.32 -4.41
C ALA A 68 7.48 4.27 -4.35
N ARG A 69 6.29 3.75 -4.69
CA ARG A 69 5.04 4.51 -4.63
C ARG A 69 4.26 4.13 -3.38
N PHE A 70 4.04 5.09 -2.50
CA PHE A 70 3.31 4.85 -1.26
C PHE A 70 1.81 5.02 -1.45
N ILE A 71 1.02 4.02 -1.04
CA ILE A 71 -0.44 4.01 -1.15
C ILE A 71 -1.04 3.72 0.23
N GLU A 72 -1.82 4.66 0.74
CA GLU A 72 -2.61 4.46 1.95
C GLU A 72 -4.04 4.03 1.54
N ALA A 73 -4.38 2.77 1.79
CA ALA A 73 -5.72 2.24 1.57
C ALA A 73 -6.62 2.59 2.76
N ARG A 74 -7.80 3.14 2.47
CA ARG A 74 -8.80 3.56 3.46
C ARG A 74 -10.17 3.02 3.03
N PRO A 75 -11.09 2.74 3.97
CA PRO A 75 -12.49 2.50 3.63
C PRO A 75 -13.05 3.63 2.75
N MET A 76 -13.87 3.31 1.75
CA MET A 76 -14.40 4.31 0.78
C MET A 76 -15.15 5.46 1.47
N THR A 77 -15.86 5.16 2.57
CA THR A 77 -16.53 6.15 3.40
C THR A 77 -15.59 7.20 4.03
N GLN A 78 -14.29 6.91 4.11
CA GLN A 78 -13.25 7.79 4.67
C GLN A 78 -12.31 8.38 3.62
N LEU A 79 -12.56 8.16 2.33
CA LEU A 79 -11.67 8.59 1.24
C LEU A 79 -11.54 10.12 1.17
N HIS A 80 -12.63 10.83 1.43
CA HIS A 80 -12.69 12.29 1.48
C HIS A 80 -12.53 12.87 2.89
N TRP A 81 -12.40 12.03 3.92
CA TRP A 81 -12.27 12.51 5.29
C TRP A 81 -10.84 13.03 5.53
N PRO A 82 -10.65 14.34 5.80
CA PRO A 82 -9.32 14.93 5.93
C PRO A 82 -8.58 14.52 7.22
N GLY A 83 -9.24 13.83 8.15
CA GLY A 83 -8.69 13.51 9.47
C GLY A 83 -8.69 14.76 10.35
N HIS A 84 -9.39 14.71 11.47
CA HIS A 84 -9.17 15.64 12.58
C HIS A 84 -8.46 14.84 13.68
#